data_AF-A0A7S3I7Q0-F1
#
_entry.id   AF-A0A7S3I7Q0-F1
#
_cell.length_a   1.000
_cell.length_b   1.000
_cell.length_c   1.000
_cell.angle_alpha   90.00
_cell.angle_beta   90.00
_cell.angle_gamma   90.00
#
_symmetry.space_group_name_H-M   'P 1'
#
loop_
_entity.id
_entity.type
_entity.pdbx_description
1 polymer ?
#
loop_
_entity_poly.entity_id
_entity_poly.type
_entity_poly.pdbx_seq_one_letter_code
_entity_poly.pdbx_strand_id
1 'polypeptide(L)'
;MKQFIFPTDPDKYITLNFACCYFITMNPGYAGRQELPENLKVLFRGVTMMVPDRRSIIKVKLASVGYNDFDWLDKKFTILYRLCEEQLSKQRHYDFGLRNILSVLRFAGTVLREASKANSTKTEEYLLASTLTQMNMSKFVMQDMSLFEELIGDIFPNVADQIKRSIHVEEEKQIDLKLEEQNLVKK
;
A
#
# COMPACT_ATOMS: atom_id res chain seq x y z
N MET A 1 -39.87 -23.64 14.30
CA MET A 1 -38.92 -22.62 13.80
C MET A 1 -39.69 -21.33 13.55
N LYS A 2 -39.15 -20.16 13.91
CA LYS A 2 -39.82 -18.88 13.62
C LYS A 2 -39.80 -18.63 12.12
N GLN A 3 -40.95 -18.28 11.55
CA GLN A 3 -41.12 -17.96 10.13
C GLN A 3 -41.43 -16.48 9.97
N PHE A 4 -41.01 -15.90 8.86
CA PHE A 4 -41.22 -14.50 8.50
C PHE A 4 -41.84 -14.44 7.10
N ILE A 5 -42.73 -13.47 6.90
CA ILE A 5 -43.43 -13.23 5.63
C ILE A 5 -43.19 -11.77 5.26
N PHE A 6 -42.77 -11.52 4.02
CA PHE A 6 -42.68 -10.15 3.53
C PHE A 6 -44.09 -9.65 3.17
N PRO A 7 -44.45 -8.40 3.52
CA PRO A 7 -45.75 -7.83 3.14
C PRO A 7 -46.03 -7.82 1.63
N THR A 8 -44.98 -7.86 0.82
CA THR A 8 -45.05 -7.89 -0.65
C THR A 8 -45.34 -9.27 -1.23
N ASP A 9 -45.08 -10.35 -0.48
CA ASP A 9 -45.26 -11.74 -0.91
C ASP A 9 -45.89 -12.58 0.23
N PRO A 10 -47.20 -12.42 0.49
CA PRO A 10 -47.87 -13.04 1.63
C PRO A 10 -47.88 -14.58 1.61
N ASP A 11 -47.79 -15.18 0.43
CA ASP A 11 -47.80 -16.63 0.26
C ASP A 11 -46.42 -17.29 0.46
N LYS A 12 -45.36 -16.48 0.64
CA LYS A 12 -43.98 -16.97 0.73
C LYS A 12 -43.47 -16.92 2.16
N TYR A 13 -43.47 -18.09 2.80
CA TYR A 13 -42.93 -18.28 4.14
C TYR A 13 -41.41 -18.46 4.10
N ILE A 14 -40.70 -17.61 4.85
CA ILE A 14 -39.24 -17.68 4.99
C ILE A 14 -38.92 -18.17 6.40
N THR A 15 -38.25 -19.31 6.49
CA THR A 15 -37.73 -19.82 7.76
C THR A 15 -36.56 -18.94 8.22
N LEU A 16 -36.63 -18.42 9.44
CA LEU A 16 -35.56 -17.59 9.99
C LEU A 16 -34.33 -18.44 10.32
N ASN A 17 -33.16 -18.02 9.83
CA ASN A 17 -31.88 -18.61 10.16
C ASN A 17 -31.17 -17.76 11.22
N PHE A 18 -30.99 -18.31 12.42
CA PHE A 18 -30.30 -17.62 13.53
C PHE A 18 -28.80 -17.39 13.30
N ALA A 19 -28.19 -18.05 12.32
CA ALA A 19 -26.82 -17.78 11.89
C ALA A 19 -26.72 -16.62 10.88
N CYS A 20 -27.85 -16.06 10.43
CA CYS A 20 -27.85 -14.93 9.51
C CYS A 20 -27.63 -13.60 10.25
N CYS A 21 -26.68 -12.80 9.78
CA CYS A 21 -26.44 -11.44 10.24
C CYS A 21 -26.10 -10.55 9.03
N TYR A 22 -26.42 -9.26 9.11
CA TYR A 22 -26.08 -8.28 8.09
C TYR A 22 -25.35 -7.10 8.73
N PHE A 23 -24.41 -6.54 7.97
CA PHE A 23 -23.60 -5.40 8.37
C PHE A 23 -23.62 -4.37 7.25
N ILE A 24 -23.59 -3.10 7.64
CA ILE A 24 -23.43 -1.99 6.71
C ILE A 24 -22.10 -1.29 7.01
N THR A 25 -21.46 -0.78 5.97
CA THR A 25 -20.29 0.09 6.11
C THR A 25 -20.68 1.47 5.61
N MET A 26 -20.37 2.48 6.42
CA MET A 26 -20.65 3.87 6.11
C MET A 26 -19.33 4.64 6.14
N ASN A 27 -19.05 5.40 5.09
CA ASN A 27 -17.96 6.38 5.06
C ASN A 27 -18.60 7.77 5.09
N PRO A 28 -18.71 8.41 6.28
CA PRO A 28 -19.32 9.73 6.41
C PRO A 28 -18.63 10.74 5.50
N GLY A 29 -19.41 11.60 4.83
CA GLY A 29 -18.87 12.64 3.95
C GLY A 29 -18.26 12.16 2.63
N TYR A 30 -18.46 10.89 2.23
CA TYR A 30 -18.01 10.43 0.92
C TYR A 30 -18.85 11.06 -0.20
N ALA A 31 -18.21 11.92 -1.01
CA ALA A 31 -18.88 12.68 -2.06
C ALA A 31 -19.67 11.78 -3.03
N GLY A 32 -20.85 12.23 -3.44
CA GLY A 32 -21.72 11.52 -4.37
C GLY A 32 -22.52 10.36 -3.75
N ARG A 33 -22.56 10.23 -2.42
CA ARG A 33 -23.41 9.26 -1.71
C ARG A 33 -24.36 9.99 -0.77
N GLN A 34 -25.60 9.49 -0.69
CA GLN A 34 -26.53 9.91 0.35
C GLN A 34 -26.22 9.18 1.65
N GLU A 35 -26.30 9.89 2.76
CA GLU A 35 -26.18 9.27 4.07
C GLU A 35 -27.38 8.38 4.37
N LEU A 36 -27.17 7.36 5.20
CA LEU A 36 -28.25 6.52 5.68
C LEU A 36 -29.23 7.36 6.53
N PRO A 37 -30.55 7.25 6.33
CA PRO A 37 -31.54 7.90 7.18
C PRO A 37 -31.37 7.55 8.68
N GLU A 38 -31.61 8.51 9.57
CA GLU A 38 -31.41 8.33 11.01
C GLU A 38 -32.27 7.21 11.61
N ASN A 39 -33.51 7.04 11.12
CA ASN A 39 -34.39 5.94 11.54
C ASN A 39 -33.81 4.55 11.22
N LEU A 40 -33.00 4.44 10.17
CA LEU A 40 -32.28 3.20 9.85
C LEU A 40 -30.97 3.10 10.63
N LYS A 41 -30.22 4.20 10.81
CA LYS A 41 -28.97 4.21 11.60
C LYS A 41 -29.20 3.70 13.03
N VAL A 42 -30.30 4.09 13.68
CA VAL A 42 -30.66 3.65 15.05
C VAL A 42 -30.83 2.14 15.19
N LEU A 43 -31.13 1.42 14.09
CA LEU A 43 -31.25 -0.04 14.11
C LEU A 43 -29.89 -0.77 14.18
N PHE A 44 -28.79 -0.04 13.97
CA PHE A 44 -27.43 -0.60 13.96
C PHE A 44 -26.62 -0.17 15.17
N ARG A 45 -25.67 -1.03 15.55
CA ARG A 45 -24.62 -0.66 16.50
C ARG A 45 -23.45 -0.03 15.76
N GLY A 46 -23.19 1.25 16.03
CA GLY A 46 -22.04 1.96 15.47
C GLY A 46 -20.71 1.39 15.96
N VAL A 47 -19.76 1.22 15.04
CA VAL A 47 -18.37 0.88 15.34
C VAL A 47 -17.47 1.83 14.57
N THR A 48 -16.58 2.50 15.28
CA THR A 48 -15.71 3.55 14.74
C THR A 48 -14.37 2.96 14.29
N MET A 49 -14.08 3.03 12.99
CA MET A 49 -12.87 2.47 12.36
C MET A 49 -11.92 3.58 11.87
N MET A 50 -11.45 4.46 12.78
CA MET A 50 -10.76 5.70 12.39
C MET A 50 -9.27 5.52 12.07
N VAL A 51 -8.52 4.80 12.91
CA VAL A 51 -7.06 4.72 12.80
C VAL A 51 -6.63 3.26 12.87
N PRO A 52 -6.17 2.67 11.77
CA PRO A 52 -5.59 1.33 11.79
C PRO A 52 -4.14 1.38 12.30
N ASP A 53 -3.71 0.31 12.96
CA ASP A 53 -2.29 0.13 13.31
C ASP A 53 -1.50 -0.31 12.06
N ARG A 54 -0.91 0.68 11.36
CA ARG A 54 -0.09 0.46 10.17
C ARG A 54 1.11 -0.45 10.45
N ARG A 55 1.76 -0.30 11.60
CA ARG A 55 2.99 -1.03 11.92
C ARG A 55 2.70 -2.52 12.08
N SER A 56 1.66 -2.88 12.84
CA SER A 56 1.24 -4.27 13.00
C SER A 56 0.87 -4.92 11.66
N ILE A 57 0.16 -4.19 10.79
CA ILE A 57 -0.18 -4.67 9.44
C ILE A 57 1.09 -4.91 8.61
N ILE A 58 2.03 -3.96 8.59
CA ILE A 58 3.30 -4.08 7.86
C ILE A 58 4.09 -5.28 8.37
N LYS A 59 4.25 -5.42 9.70
CA LYS A 59 5.00 -6.50 10.34
C LYS A 59 4.45 -7.88 9.96
N VAL A 60 3.15 -8.10 10.17
CA VAL A 60 2.49 -9.37 9.85
C VAL A 60 2.59 -9.66 8.35
N LYS A 61 2.44 -8.62 7.52
CA LYS A 61 2.49 -8.81 6.08
C LYS A 61 3.91 -9.14 5.58
N LEU A 62 4.96 -8.50 6.10
CA LEU A 62 6.35 -8.84 5.79
C LEU A 62 6.67 -10.29 6.15
N ALA A 63 6.29 -10.72 7.35
CA ALA A 63 6.43 -12.12 7.78
C ALA A 63 5.68 -13.07 6.83
N SER A 64 4.44 -12.72 6.43
CA SER A 64 3.64 -13.55 5.53
C SER A 64 4.23 -13.74 4.13
N VAL A 65 5.08 -12.82 3.66
CA VAL A 65 5.69 -12.90 2.33
C VAL A 65 7.11 -13.49 2.36
N GLY A 66 7.62 -13.86 3.54
CA GLY A 66 8.86 -14.62 3.70
C GLY A 66 10.09 -13.84 4.15
N TYR A 67 9.94 -12.57 4.57
CA TYR A 67 11.04 -11.84 5.22
C TYR A 67 11.31 -12.45 6.60
N ASN A 68 12.57 -12.69 6.93
CA ASN A 68 13.01 -13.14 8.26
C ASN A 68 13.26 -11.95 9.19
N ASP A 69 13.69 -10.83 8.61
CA ASP A 69 14.10 -9.60 9.28
C ASP A 69 12.94 -8.64 9.57
N PHE A 70 11.72 -9.16 9.58
CA PHE A 70 10.48 -8.38 9.57
C PHE A 70 10.28 -7.47 10.79
N ASP A 71 10.86 -7.77 11.96
CA ASP A 71 10.68 -6.97 13.20
C ASP A 71 11.51 -5.68 13.25
N TRP A 72 12.54 -5.55 12.41
CA TRP A 72 13.26 -4.28 12.29
C TRP A 72 12.91 -3.57 10.99
N LEU A 73 12.57 -4.32 9.93
CA LEU A 73 12.10 -3.78 8.66
C LEU A 73 10.74 -3.08 8.77
N ASP A 74 9.82 -3.57 9.61
CA ASP A 74 8.52 -2.92 9.83
C ASP A 74 8.68 -1.52 10.44
N LYS A 75 9.61 -1.36 11.39
CA LYS A 75 9.92 -0.08 12.04
C LYS A 75 10.44 0.91 11.00
N LYS A 76 11.42 0.49 10.19
CA LYS A 76 12.01 1.33 9.13
C LYS A 76 10.99 1.75 8.09
N PHE A 77 10.18 0.82 7.59
CA PHE A 77 9.09 1.13 6.66
C PHE A 77 8.14 2.17 7.27
N THR A 78 7.66 1.90 8.49
CA THR A 78 6.67 2.74 9.16
C THR A 78 7.18 4.16 9.37
N ILE A 79 8.43 4.29 9.83
CA ILE A 79 9.08 5.60 10.03
C ILE A 79 9.26 6.31 8.69
N LEU A 80 9.77 5.64 7.65
CA LEU A 80 9.93 6.23 6.32
C LEU A 80 8.62 6.82 5.80
N TYR A 81 7.53 6.05 5.82
CA TYR A 81 6.25 6.53 5.29
C TYR A 81 5.67 7.67 6.12
N ARG A 82 5.87 7.64 7.44
CA ARG A 82 5.49 8.75 8.33
C ARG A 82 6.28 10.01 7.97
N LEU A 83 7.60 9.91 7.80
CA LEU A 83 8.45 11.03 7.38
C LEU A 83 8.05 11.56 6.00
N CYS A 84 7.71 10.67 5.06
CA CYS A 84 7.21 11.07 3.74
C CYS A 84 5.90 11.87 3.86
N GLU A 85 4.95 11.42 4.69
CA GLU A 85 3.70 12.13 4.94
C GLU A 85 3.93 13.49 5.63
N GLU A 86 4.92 13.61 6.51
CA GLU A 86 5.20 14.81 7.29
C GLU A 86 6.06 15.85 6.52
N GLN A 87 7.03 15.40 5.72
CA GLN A 87 8.05 16.26 5.12
C GLN A 87 7.86 16.55 3.62
N LEU A 88 7.28 15.62 2.85
CA LEU A 88 7.07 15.86 1.42
C LEU A 88 5.94 16.87 1.20
N SER A 89 5.97 17.51 0.02
CA SER A 89 4.92 18.45 -0.37
C SER A 89 3.53 17.79 -0.43
N LYS A 90 2.48 18.55 -0.12
CA LYS A 90 1.09 18.05 -0.09
C LYS A 90 0.48 17.96 -1.49
N GLN A 91 0.90 16.96 -2.26
CA GLN A 91 0.33 16.67 -3.58
C GLN A 91 -0.93 15.81 -3.48
N ARG A 92 -1.92 16.10 -4.33
CA ARG A 92 -3.21 15.36 -4.32
C ARG A 92 -3.08 13.90 -4.74
N HIS A 93 -2.08 13.58 -5.56
CA HIS A 93 -1.86 12.23 -6.08
C HIS A 93 -0.94 11.38 -5.20
N TYR A 94 -0.40 11.93 -4.10
CA TYR A 94 0.39 11.14 -3.16
C TYR A 94 -0.53 10.25 -2.33
N ASP A 95 -0.22 8.95 -2.29
CA ASP A 95 -0.97 7.96 -1.52
C ASP A 95 -0.02 7.17 -0.61
N PHE A 96 -0.06 7.48 0.68
CA PHE A 96 0.64 6.74 1.73
C PHE A 96 -0.32 5.88 2.58
N GLY A 97 -1.56 5.70 2.10
CA GLY A 97 -2.59 4.92 2.78
C GLY A 97 -2.36 3.41 2.72
N LEU A 98 -3.21 2.66 3.43
CA LEU A 98 -3.10 1.20 3.56
C LEU A 98 -3.11 0.46 2.21
N ARG A 99 -3.83 0.97 1.20
CA ARG A 99 -3.87 0.34 -0.12
C ARG A 99 -2.50 0.36 -0.80
N ASN A 100 -1.82 1.52 -0.79
CA ASN A 100 -0.47 1.63 -1.33
C ASN A 100 0.51 0.77 -0.52
N ILE A 101 0.44 0.80 0.81
CA ILE A 101 1.28 -0.02 1.69
C ILE A 101 1.15 -1.51 1.35
N LEU A 102 -0.08 -2.03 1.23
CA LEU A 102 -0.32 -3.43 0.86
C LEU A 102 0.19 -3.77 -0.55
N SER A 103 0.14 -2.84 -1.48
CA SER A 103 0.72 -3.01 -2.83
C SER A 103 2.23 -3.16 -2.76
N VAL A 104 2.90 -2.25 -2.05
CA VAL A 104 4.37 -2.27 -1.86
C VAL A 104 4.81 -3.57 -1.18
N LEU A 105 4.12 -4.02 -0.13
CA LEU A 105 4.46 -5.26 0.58
C LEU A 105 4.23 -6.51 -0.27
N ARG A 106 3.22 -6.50 -1.15
CA ARG A 106 3.00 -7.59 -2.11
C ARG A 106 4.15 -7.65 -3.11
N PHE A 107 4.57 -6.50 -3.63
CA PHE A 107 5.68 -6.40 -4.58
C PHE A 107 7.01 -6.78 -3.94
N ALA A 108 7.28 -6.34 -2.71
CA ALA A 108 8.44 -6.74 -1.92
C ALA A 108 8.56 -8.26 -1.79
N GLY A 109 7.44 -8.95 -1.55
CA GLY A 109 7.40 -10.41 -1.54
C GLY A 109 7.75 -11.05 -2.88
N THR A 110 7.38 -10.43 -4.00
CA THR A 110 7.77 -10.90 -5.34
C THR A 110 9.27 -10.73 -5.57
N VAL A 111 9.80 -9.55 -5.26
CA VAL A 111 11.24 -9.24 -5.36
C VAL A 111 12.07 -10.20 -4.51
N LEU A 112 11.63 -10.51 -3.29
CA LEU A 112 12.31 -11.48 -2.44
C LEU A 112 12.36 -12.89 -3.07
N ARG A 113 11.24 -13.35 -3.63
CA ARG A 113 11.18 -14.67 -4.31
C ARG A 113 12.06 -14.73 -5.54
N GLU A 114 12.11 -13.65 -6.33
CA GLU A 114 12.96 -13.57 -7.52
C GLU A 114 14.44 -13.56 -7.14
N ALA A 115 14.81 -12.76 -6.12
CA ALA A 115 16.17 -12.73 -5.60
C ALA A 115 16.62 -14.11 -5.07
N SER A 116 15.73 -14.82 -4.36
CA SER A 116 15.98 -16.18 -3.88
C SER A 116 16.18 -17.18 -5.02
N LYS A 117 15.31 -17.16 -6.05
CA LYS A 117 15.46 -18.02 -7.24
C LYS A 117 16.75 -17.76 -8.01
N ALA A 118 17.20 -16.51 -8.04
CA ALA A 118 18.44 -16.12 -8.70
C ALA A 118 19.71 -16.36 -7.83
N ASN A 119 19.59 -16.99 -6.65
CA ASN A 119 20.67 -17.15 -5.67
C ASN A 119 21.40 -15.82 -5.37
N SER A 120 20.64 -14.74 -5.27
CA SER A 120 21.19 -13.41 -5.00
C SER A 120 21.78 -13.31 -3.59
N THR A 121 22.92 -12.65 -3.46
CA THR A 121 23.56 -12.33 -2.17
C THR A 121 23.04 -11.03 -1.53
N LYS A 122 22.00 -10.42 -2.13
CA LYS A 122 21.40 -9.17 -1.65
C LYS A 122 20.67 -9.39 -0.32
N THR A 123 20.84 -8.47 0.62
CA THR A 123 20.19 -8.53 1.93
C THR A 123 18.70 -8.19 1.83
N GLU A 124 17.89 -8.70 2.77
CA GLU A 124 16.48 -8.33 2.90
C GLU A 124 16.29 -6.81 3.05
N GLU A 125 17.24 -6.15 3.74
CA GLU A 125 17.33 -4.69 3.84
C GLU A 125 17.33 -4.01 2.48
N TYR A 126 18.28 -4.40 1.63
CA TYR A 126 18.46 -3.83 0.31
C TYR A 126 17.22 -4.07 -0.54
N LEU A 127 16.66 -5.29 -0.50
CA LEU A 127 15.49 -5.64 -1.30
C LEU A 127 14.27 -4.80 -0.92
N LEU A 128 14.03 -4.61 0.38
CA LEU A 128 12.92 -3.76 0.83
C LEU A 128 13.15 -2.29 0.46
N ALA A 129 14.34 -1.75 0.71
CA ALA A 129 14.66 -0.35 0.42
C ALA A 129 14.61 -0.05 -1.09
N SER A 130 15.09 -0.98 -1.92
CA SER A 130 14.97 -0.91 -3.38
C SER A 130 13.51 -0.92 -3.83
N THR A 131 12.69 -1.84 -3.29
CA THR A 131 11.24 -1.90 -3.56
C THR A 131 10.54 -0.60 -3.19
N LEU A 132 10.84 -0.05 -2.00
CA LEU A 132 10.28 1.21 -1.52
C LEU A 132 10.64 2.38 -2.45
N THR A 133 11.86 2.38 -2.96
CA THR A 133 12.34 3.42 -3.88
C THR A 133 11.62 3.33 -5.22
N GLN A 134 11.63 2.16 -5.87
CA GLN A 134 11.01 1.96 -7.18
C GLN A 134 9.50 2.26 -7.19
N MET A 135 8.79 1.86 -6.14
CA MET A 135 7.33 2.02 -6.05
C MET A 135 6.86 3.46 -5.75
N ASN A 136 7.75 4.32 -5.26
CA ASN A 136 7.39 5.68 -4.84
C ASN A 136 8.04 6.76 -5.68
N MET A 137 9.27 6.55 -6.17
CA MET A 137 10.04 7.54 -6.92
C MET A 137 9.29 8.05 -8.17
N SER A 138 8.57 7.17 -8.88
CA SER A 138 7.81 7.53 -10.08
C SER A 138 6.60 8.45 -9.82
N LYS A 139 6.18 8.61 -8.55
CA LYS A 139 5.03 9.44 -8.17
C LYS A 139 5.43 10.84 -7.76
N PHE A 140 6.68 11.02 -7.34
CA PHE A 140 7.14 12.25 -6.72
C PHE A 140 7.50 13.33 -7.75
N VAL A 141 7.25 14.57 -7.38
CA VAL A 141 7.78 15.71 -8.13
C VAL A 141 9.28 15.83 -7.90
N MET A 142 10.00 16.43 -8.85
CA MET A 142 11.46 16.49 -8.84
C MET A 142 12.06 16.99 -7.51
N GLN A 143 11.46 18.02 -6.88
CA GLN A 143 11.95 18.53 -5.60
C GLN A 143 11.80 17.52 -4.45
N ASP A 144 10.70 16.76 -4.44
CA ASP A 144 10.42 15.75 -3.42
C ASP A 144 11.23 14.46 -3.64
N MET A 145 11.69 14.20 -4.87
CA MET A 145 12.53 13.04 -5.19
C MET A 145 13.87 13.12 -4.43
N SER A 146 14.55 14.27 -4.48
CA SER A 146 15.82 14.46 -3.77
C SER A 146 15.64 14.32 -2.25
N LEU A 147 14.57 14.90 -1.70
CA LEU A 147 14.25 14.76 -0.27
C LEU A 147 13.95 13.30 0.11
N PHE A 148 13.24 12.56 -0.74
CA PHE A 148 12.97 11.15 -0.51
C PHE A 148 14.24 10.29 -0.55
N GLU A 149 15.19 10.59 -1.45
CA GLU A 149 16.48 9.89 -1.49
C GLU A 149 17.30 10.10 -0.21
N GLU A 150 17.27 11.30 0.35
CA GLU A 150 17.89 11.61 1.65
C GLU A 150 17.22 10.81 2.77
N LEU A 151 15.88 10.80 2.82
CA LEU A 151 15.12 10.01 3.78
C LEU A 151 15.40 8.50 3.69
N ILE A 152 15.52 7.96 2.48
CA ILE A 152 15.93 6.57 2.27
C ILE A 152 17.34 6.34 2.79
N GLY A 153 18.27 7.28 2.53
CA GLY A 153 19.65 7.23 3.02
C GLY A 153 19.72 7.17 4.55
N ASP A 154 18.92 7.99 5.24
CA ASP A 154 18.89 8.05 6.70
C ASP A 154 18.29 6.78 7.33
N ILE A 155 17.24 6.22 6.72
CA ILE A 155 16.54 5.03 7.25
C ILE A 155 17.29 3.73 6.92
N PHE A 156 17.98 3.68 5.77
CA PHE A 156 18.68 2.51 5.24
C PHE A 156 20.17 2.80 4.94
N PRO A 157 20.96 3.22 5.93
CA PRO A 157 22.32 3.73 5.71
C PRO A 157 23.27 2.69 5.10
N ASN A 158 23.10 1.41 5.44
CA ASN A 158 23.97 0.33 4.97
C ASN A 158 23.82 0.00 3.48
N VAL A 159 22.71 0.42 2.87
CA VAL A 159 22.34 0.03 1.50
C VAL A 159 22.08 1.24 0.58
N ALA A 160 22.14 2.45 1.13
CA ALA A 160 21.84 3.70 0.41
C ALA A 160 22.66 3.85 -0.89
N ASP A 161 23.97 3.65 -0.83
CA ASP A 161 24.86 3.76 -1.99
C ASP A 161 24.57 2.73 -3.08
N GLN A 162 24.13 1.53 -2.68
CA GLN A 162 23.81 0.47 -3.62
C GLN A 162 22.51 0.80 -4.36
N ILE A 163 21.52 1.37 -3.67
CA ILE A 163 20.23 1.74 -4.26
C ILE A 163 20.43 2.82 -5.33
N LYS A 164 21.21 3.87 -5.04
CA LYS A 164 21.51 4.95 -6.00
C LYS A 164 22.12 4.43 -7.31
N ARG A 165 22.97 3.41 -7.24
CA ARG A 165 23.60 2.79 -8.43
C ARG A 165 22.68 1.85 -9.20
N SER A 166 21.60 1.38 -8.57
CA SER A 166 20.72 0.34 -9.11
C SER A 166 19.59 0.91 -9.99
N ILE A 167 19.35 2.21 -9.93
CA ILE A 167 18.26 2.86 -10.66
C ILE A 167 18.66 2.92 -12.14
N HIS A 168 18.13 1.96 -12.90
CA HIS A 168 17.94 1.95 -14.35
C HIS A 168 19.12 2.29 -15.29
N VAL A 169 20.38 2.15 -14.87
CA VAL A 169 21.55 2.44 -15.74
C VAL A 169 21.52 1.67 -17.07
N GLU A 170 21.06 0.41 -17.08
CA GLU A 170 21.03 -0.39 -18.31
C GLU A 170 19.77 -0.14 -19.13
N GLU A 171 18.63 0.06 -18.48
CA GLU A 171 17.35 0.33 -19.16
C GLU A 171 17.33 1.73 -19.79
N GLU A 172 17.93 2.73 -19.12
CA GLU A 172 18.10 4.08 -19.67
C GLU A 172 18.97 4.05 -20.93
N LYS A 173 20.05 3.27 -20.96
CA LYS A 173 20.89 3.12 -22.16
C LYS A 173 20.12 2.52 -23.33
N GLN A 174 19.30 1.49 -23.08
CA GLN A 174 18.49 0.87 -24.13
C GLN A 174 17.38 1.79 -24.64
N ILE A 175 16.82 2.62 -23.75
CA ILE A 175 15.86 3.65 -24.13
C ILE A 175 16.54 4.72 -25.00
N ASP A 176 17.72 5.18 -24.62
CA ASP A 176 18.46 6.21 -25.35
C ASP A 176 18.83 5.73 -26.76
N LEU A 177 19.31 4.48 -26.90
CA LEU A 177 19.57 3.87 -28.21
C LEU A 177 18.31 3.84 -29.10
N LYS A 178 17.15 3.46 -28.56
CA LYS A 178 15.91 3.43 -29.33
C LYS A 178 15.37 4.81 -29.67
N LEU A 179 15.58 5.80 -28.80
CA LEU A 179 15.20 7.19 -29.08
C LEU A 179 16.00 7.74 -30.26
N GLU A 180 17.30 7.41 -30.32
CA GLU A 180 18.17 7.74 -31.45
C GLU A 180 17.71 7.02 -32.73
N GLU A 181 17.42 5.71 -32.68
CA GLU A 181 16.88 4.96 -33.82
C GLU A 181 15.58 5.54 -34.38
N GLN A 182 14.72 6.07 -33.52
CA GLN A 182 13.42 6.64 -33.90
C GLN A 182 13.43 8.15 -34.15
N ASN A 183 14.58 8.82 -34.08
CA ASN A 183 14.72 10.28 -34.17
C ASN A 183 13.81 11.04 -33.18
N LEU A 184 13.69 10.53 -31.95
CA LEU A 184 12.92 11.16 -30.88
C LEU A 184 13.85 11.88 -29.91
N VAL A 185 13.44 13.06 -29.42
CA VAL A 185 14.22 13.85 -28.47
C VAL A 185 13.78 13.55 -27.04
N LYS A 186 14.74 13.22 -26.17
CA LYS A 186 14.53 13.10 -24.73
C LYS A 186 14.31 14.51 -24.16
N LYS A 187 13.09 14.79 -23.69
CA LYS A 187 12.74 16.05 -23.03
C LYS A 187 12.99 16.00 -21.54
#